data_AF-A0A1V1P6T5-F1
#
_entry.id   AF-A0A1V1P6T5-F1
#
_cell.length_a   1.000
_cell.length_b   1.000
_cell.length_c   1.000
_cell.angle_alpha   90.00
_cell.angle_beta   90.00
_cell.angle_gamma   90.00
#
_symmetry.space_group_name_H-M   'P 1'
#
loop_
_entity.id
_entity.type
_entity.pdbx_description
1 polymer ?
#
loop_
_entity_poly.entity_id
_entity_poly.type
_entity_poly.pdbx_seq_one_letter_code
_entity_poly.pdbx_strand_id
1 'polypeptide(L)'
;MQIPWKVDSLYQYLKMVNSGNIPNFSDSCPICGAKDCATYNGCYYRSVIDLLANFFMVDFPILQYLCHQKGDNPVTHHVTFSLLPWMLIPYHRLSLPFMIYAIQLKFQKQISYSKLTQALDLEFESFYELSGLDYFINIHSLFTCKAIITLALNIFIQSGITTIIDSKQYQNIYNDKNQPFEFIQLLLSFRYEYNGQTLFGPVAFAWIFYQESGGTKKNAPFLFGKASQHRF
;
A
#
# COMPACT_ATOMS: atom_id res chain seq x y z
N MET A 1 2.70 -15.03 -0.31
CA MET A 1 3.19 -13.87 0.49
C MET A 1 3.23 -12.62 -0.39
N GLN A 2 2.95 -11.45 0.15
CA GLN A 2 3.14 -10.17 -0.54
C GLN A 2 4.16 -9.34 0.23
N ILE A 3 5.11 -8.76 -0.49
CA ILE A 3 6.25 -8.02 0.06
C ILE A 3 6.19 -6.60 -0.53
N PRO A 4 6.28 -5.55 0.30
CA PRO A 4 6.34 -4.19 -0.21
C PRO A 4 7.69 -4.00 -0.89
N TRP A 5 7.64 -3.54 -2.13
CA TRP A 5 8.81 -3.15 -2.89
C TRP A 5 8.87 -1.64 -2.95
N LYS A 6 9.91 -1.07 -2.33
CA LYS A 6 10.14 0.37 -2.31
C LYS A 6 10.59 0.82 -3.70
N VAL A 7 9.80 1.68 -4.32
CA VAL A 7 10.03 2.31 -5.63
C VAL A 7 9.46 3.73 -5.60
N ASP A 8 10.07 4.65 -6.31
CA ASP A 8 9.69 6.06 -6.33
C ASP A 8 8.36 6.28 -7.06
N SER A 9 8.05 5.42 -8.05
CA SER A 9 6.79 5.51 -8.81
C SER A 9 6.40 4.19 -9.47
N LEU A 10 5.14 4.09 -9.89
CA LEU A 10 4.65 2.98 -10.70
C LEU A 10 5.38 2.88 -12.05
N TYR A 11 5.75 4.02 -12.64
CA TYR A 11 6.58 4.06 -13.84
C TYR A 11 7.99 3.50 -13.63
N GLN A 12 8.63 3.81 -12.49
CA GLN A 12 9.94 3.26 -12.16
C GLN A 12 9.86 1.74 -12.01
N TYR A 13 8.81 1.23 -11.35
CA TYR A 13 8.58 -0.21 -11.26
C TYR A 13 8.41 -0.85 -12.65
N LEU A 14 7.60 -0.26 -13.53
CA LEU A 14 7.44 -0.78 -14.90
C LEU A 14 8.76 -0.77 -15.67
N LYS A 15 9.57 0.28 -15.56
CA LYS A 15 10.88 0.35 -16.19
C LYS A 15 11.81 -0.76 -15.69
N MET A 16 11.78 -1.05 -14.39
CA MET A 16 12.51 -2.17 -13.78
C MET A 16 12.06 -3.52 -14.36
N VAL A 17 10.74 -3.76 -14.43
CA VAL A 17 10.19 -5.00 -14.99
C VAL A 17 10.54 -5.15 -16.47
N ASN A 18 10.32 -4.12 -17.28
CA ASN A 18 10.52 -4.15 -18.74
C ASN A 18 11.99 -4.26 -19.15
N SER A 19 12.91 -3.77 -18.32
CA SER A 19 14.36 -3.92 -18.57
C SER A 19 14.92 -5.27 -18.15
N GLY A 20 14.12 -6.12 -17.48
CA GLY A 20 14.60 -7.38 -16.90
C GLY A 20 15.54 -7.19 -15.70
N ASN A 21 15.77 -5.95 -15.25
CA ASN A 21 16.56 -5.64 -14.06
C ASN A 21 15.75 -5.88 -12.78
N ILE A 22 15.20 -7.08 -12.66
CA ILE A 22 14.36 -7.48 -11.56
C ILE A 22 15.22 -7.95 -10.37
N PRO A 23 14.76 -7.77 -9.13
CA PRO A 23 15.50 -8.21 -7.96
C PRO A 23 15.79 -9.71 -8.02
N ASN A 24 17.04 -10.11 -7.76
CA ASN A 24 17.38 -11.50 -7.54
C ASN A 24 17.52 -11.73 -6.02
N PHE A 25 16.82 -12.73 -5.48
CA PHE A 25 16.82 -13.06 -4.05
C PHE A 25 17.79 -14.21 -3.77
N SER A 26 18.96 -14.18 -4.41
CA SER A 26 20.00 -15.20 -4.30
C SER A 26 20.60 -15.24 -2.88
N ASP A 27 20.85 -14.08 -2.28
CA ASP A 27 21.45 -13.99 -0.94
C ASP A 27 20.56 -14.50 0.20
N SER A 28 19.24 -14.39 0.06
CA SER A 28 18.28 -14.83 1.08
C SER A 28 16.87 -14.88 0.52
N CYS A 29 16.24 -16.05 0.57
CA CYS A 29 14.83 -16.20 0.25
C CYS A 29 13.94 -15.45 1.27
N PRO A 30 13.01 -14.58 0.83
CA PRO A 30 12.09 -13.91 1.74
C PRO A 30 11.13 -14.81 2.54
N ILE A 31 10.92 -16.05 2.08
CA ILE A 31 10.04 -17.01 2.77
C ILE A 31 10.81 -17.83 3.80
N CYS A 32 11.93 -18.45 3.42
CA CYS A 32 12.62 -19.44 4.28
C CYS A 32 14.05 -19.04 4.68
N GLY A 33 14.55 -17.88 4.25
CA GLY A 33 15.88 -17.37 4.57
C GLY A 33 17.06 -18.07 3.87
N ALA A 34 16.84 -19.18 3.15
CA ALA A 34 17.90 -19.91 2.49
C ALA A 34 18.49 -19.16 1.29
N LYS A 35 19.80 -19.29 1.08
CA LYS A 35 20.52 -18.84 -0.12
C LYS A 35 20.08 -19.64 -1.35
N ASP A 36 20.11 -19.00 -2.51
CA ASP A 36 19.81 -19.58 -3.83
C ASP A 36 18.51 -20.39 -3.86
N CYS A 37 17.52 -19.95 -3.09
CA CYS A 37 16.26 -20.68 -2.89
C CYS A 37 15.06 -19.99 -3.56
N ALA A 38 15.13 -18.69 -3.83
CA ALA A 38 14.06 -17.96 -4.49
C ALA A 38 14.37 -17.78 -5.99
N THR A 39 13.48 -18.25 -6.86
CA THR A 39 13.59 -18.03 -8.31
C THR A 39 12.42 -17.22 -8.83
N TYR A 40 12.66 -16.40 -9.85
CA TYR A 40 11.60 -15.69 -10.55
C TYR A 40 10.60 -16.69 -11.15
N ASN A 41 9.30 -16.42 -10.97
CA ASN A 41 8.18 -17.29 -11.36
C ASN A 41 7.19 -16.58 -12.29
N GLY A 42 7.64 -15.55 -13.01
CA GLY A 42 6.76 -14.76 -13.87
C GLY A 42 6.05 -13.63 -13.14
N CYS A 43 4.96 -13.16 -13.75
CA CYS A 43 4.11 -12.10 -13.21
C CYS A 43 2.66 -12.57 -13.15
N TYR A 44 1.89 -12.04 -12.20
CA TYR A 44 0.44 -11.93 -12.38
C TYR A 44 0.08 -10.49 -12.71
N TYR A 45 -1.06 -10.31 -13.36
CA TYR A 45 -1.50 -8.99 -13.83
C TYR A 45 -2.71 -8.53 -13.04
N ARG A 46 -2.80 -7.22 -12.83
CA ARG A 46 -3.96 -6.58 -12.20
C ARG A 46 -4.13 -5.16 -12.67
N SER A 47 -5.36 -4.66 -12.60
CA SER A 47 -5.62 -3.27 -12.92
C SER A 47 -5.14 -2.36 -11.79
N VAL A 48 -4.53 -1.25 -12.17
CA VAL A 48 -3.97 -0.23 -11.28
C VAL A 48 -4.40 1.14 -11.77
N ILE A 49 -4.90 1.94 -10.84
CA ILE A 49 -5.37 3.30 -11.06
C ILE A 49 -4.78 4.19 -9.99
N ASP A 50 -4.05 5.21 -10.41
CA ASP A 50 -3.57 6.30 -9.57
C ASP A 50 -3.77 7.62 -10.31
N LEU A 51 -4.87 8.31 -10.01
CA LEU A 51 -5.19 9.58 -10.64
C LEU A 51 -4.24 10.72 -10.23
N LEU A 52 -3.66 10.64 -9.02
CA LEU A 52 -2.70 11.65 -8.56
C LEU A 52 -1.38 11.55 -9.33
N ALA A 53 -1.02 10.35 -9.77
CA ALA A 53 0.17 10.09 -10.57
C ALA A 53 -0.09 10.08 -12.09
N ASN A 54 -1.32 10.40 -12.54
CA ASN A 54 -1.76 10.22 -13.93
C ASN A 54 -1.46 8.82 -14.48
N PHE A 55 -1.79 7.78 -13.72
CA PHE A 55 -1.43 6.42 -14.03
C PHE A 55 -2.66 5.52 -14.14
N PHE A 56 -2.80 4.85 -15.27
CA PHE A 56 -3.78 3.79 -15.48
C PHE A 56 -3.16 2.65 -16.29
N MET A 57 -3.34 1.42 -15.81
CA MET A 57 -2.93 0.22 -16.55
C MET A 57 -3.82 -0.96 -16.17
N VAL A 58 -4.46 -1.58 -17.17
CA VAL A 58 -5.35 -2.74 -16.97
C VAL A 58 -4.57 -3.98 -16.56
N ASP A 59 -3.43 -4.22 -17.21
CA ASP A 59 -2.55 -5.36 -16.97
C ASP A 59 -1.22 -4.92 -16.38
N PHE A 60 -1.26 -4.35 -15.16
CA PHE A 60 -0.05 -3.99 -14.44
C PHE A 60 0.64 -5.27 -13.93
N PRO A 61 1.89 -5.56 -14.35
CA PRO A 61 2.59 -6.76 -13.93
C PRO A 61 2.99 -6.64 -12.46
N ILE A 62 2.81 -7.72 -11.71
CA ILE A 62 3.38 -7.87 -10.37
C ILE A 62 4.29 -9.08 -10.37
N LEU A 63 5.58 -8.83 -10.15
CA LEU A 63 6.61 -9.87 -10.11
C LEU A 63 6.27 -10.91 -9.04
N GLN A 64 6.37 -12.19 -9.41
CA GLN A 64 6.19 -13.33 -8.53
C GLN A 64 7.46 -14.18 -8.51
N TYR A 65 7.73 -14.75 -7.35
CA TYR A 65 8.88 -15.61 -7.08
C TYR A 65 8.41 -16.87 -6.38
N LEU A 66 9.12 -17.97 -6.64
CA LEU A 66 8.91 -19.28 -6.04
C LEU A 66 10.03 -19.54 -5.02
N CYS A 67 9.64 -19.94 -3.82
CA CYS A 67 10.52 -20.50 -2.81
C CYS A 67 10.61 -22.02 -3.00
N HIS A 68 11.83 -22.53 -3.18
CA HIS A 68 12.12 -23.97 -3.25
C HIS A 68 12.19 -24.67 -1.89
N GLN A 69 11.79 -23.99 -0.81
CA GLN A 69 11.72 -24.53 0.55
C GLN A 69 13.04 -25.16 1.04
N LYS A 70 14.18 -24.61 0.63
CA LYS A 70 15.51 -25.10 1.05
C LYS A 70 15.88 -24.75 2.50
N GLY A 71 15.10 -23.89 3.16
CA GLY A 71 15.37 -23.41 4.53
C GLY A 71 14.36 -23.96 5.52
N ASP A 72 14.79 -24.10 6.78
CA ASP A 72 14.07 -24.89 7.80
C ASP A 72 12.97 -24.12 8.54
N ASN A 73 12.96 -22.79 8.47
CA ASN A 73 12.06 -21.93 9.25
C ASN A 73 11.29 -20.96 8.35
N PRO A 74 10.32 -21.44 7.55
CA PRO A 74 9.53 -20.57 6.70
C PRO A 74 8.63 -19.63 7.51
N VAL A 75 8.60 -18.34 7.16
CA VAL A 75 7.76 -17.32 7.82
C VAL A 75 6.27 -17.41 7.45
N THR A 76 5.93 -18.29 6.51
CA THR A 76 4.57 -18.54 6.00
C THR A 76 4.51 -19.90 5.29
N HIS A 77 3.33 -20.51 5.25
CA HIS A 77 3.09 -21.77 4.53
C HIS A 77 3.03 -21.62 3.01
N HIS A 78 2.89 -20.39 2.50
CA HIS A 78 2.90 -20.16 1.05
C HIS A 78 4.29 -20.39 0.47
N VAL A 79 4.34 -20.98 -0.74
CA VAL A 79 5.59 -21.20 -1.48
C VAL A 79 5.89 -20.11 -2.50
N THR A 80 4.97 -19.17 -2.74
CA THR A 80 5.19 -18.03 -3.62
C THR A 80 5.15 -16.71 -2.87
N PHE A 81 5.95 -15.76 -3.34
CA PHE A 81 5.86 -14.37 -2.90
C PHE A 81 5.83 -13.40 -4.08
N SER A 82 5.27 -12.22 -3.84
CA SER A 82 5.09 -11.20 -4.88
C SER A 82 5.61 -9.85 -4.42
N LEU A 83 6.24 -9.12 -5.34
CA LEU A 83 6.80 -7.78 -5.08
C LEU A 83 5.81 -6.72 -5.52
N LEU A 84 5.08 -6.16 -4.56
CA LEU A 84 4.11 -5.11 -4.83
C LEU A 84 4.77 -3.76 -4.65
N PRO A 85 4.70 -2.83 -5.62
CA PRO A 85 5.01 -1.43 -5.36
C PRO A 85 4.26 -0.98 -4.11
N TRP A 86 4.96 -0.39 -3.16
CA TRP A 86 4.39 0.04 -1.87
C TRP A 86 3.17 0.99 -1.98
N MET A 87 3.01 1.72 -3.09
CA MET A 87 1.84 2.57 -3.40
C MET A 87 0.56 1.75 -3.65
N LEU A 88 0.71 0.47 -4.02
CA LEU A 88 -0.38 -0.46 -4.32
C LEU A 88 -0.72 -1.37 -3.14
N ILE A 89 -0.32 -0.96 -1.95
CA ILE A 89 -0.69 -1.60 -0.68
C ILE A 89 -1.76 -0.71 -0.03
N PRO A 90 -2.97 -1.23 0.20
CA PRO A 90 -3.36 -2.63 0.13
C PRO A 90 -3.69 -3.11 -1.28
N TYR A 91 -3.87 -4.43 -1.43
CA TYR A 91 -4.22 -5.08 -2.70
C TYR A 91 -5.58 -4.61 -3.25
N HIS A 92 -5.59 -3.43 -3.85
CA HIS A 92 -6.78 -2.73 -4.32
C HIS A 92 -6.44 -1.91 -5.55
N ARG A 93 -7.36 -1.84 -6.53
CA ARG A 93 -7.12 -1.21 -7.84
C ARG A 93 -6.70 0.26 -7.72
N LEU A 94 -7.35 1.00 -6.82
CA LEU A 94 -6.96 2.37 -6.46
C LEU A 94 -5.67 2.38 -5.62
N SER A 95 -4.76 3.29 -5.91
CA SER A 95 -3.55 3.49 -5.11
C SER A 95 -3.85 4.05 -3.72
N LEU A 96 -2.97 3.78 -2.76
CA LEU A 96 -3.10 4.32 -1.41
C LEU A 96 -3.14 5.86 -1.39
N PRO A 97 -2.27 6.60 -2.10
CA PRO A 97 -2.37 8.06 -2.20
C PRO A 97 -3.78 8.54 -2.60
N PHE A 98 -4.37 7.95 -3.64
CA PHE A 98 -5.70 8.31 -4.09
C PHE A 98 -6.79 8.01 -3.04
N MET A 99 -6.71 6.85 -2.36
CA MET A 99 -7.68 6.52 -1.30
C MET A 99 -7.65 7.55 -0.17
N ILE A 100 -6.47 7.94 0.28
CA ILE A 100 -6.30 8.94 1.34
C ILE A 100 -6.85 10.30 0.87
N TYR A 101 -6.52 10.71 -0.36
CA TYR A 101 -7.02 11.95 -0.95
C TYR A 101 -8.56 12.00 -1.00
N ALA A 102 -9.19 10.97 -1.56
CA ALA A 102 -10.64 10.93 -1.72
C ALA A 102 -11.37 11.02 -0.36
N ILE A 103 -10.88 10.31 0.65
CA ILE A 103 -11.49 10.33 1.99
C ILE A 103 -11.18 11.65 2.72
N GLN A 104 -9.99 12.23 2.56
CA GLN A 104 -9.68 13.56 3.05
C GLN A 104 -10.66 14.61 2.50
N LEU A 105 -10.85 14.62 1.19
CA LEU A 105 -11.75 15.55 0.50
C LEU A 105 -13.18 15.44 1.04
N LYS A 106 -13.64 14.21 1.30
CA LYS A 106 -14.93 13.94 1.93
C LYS A 106 -15.06 14.62 3.30
N PHE A 107 -14.05 14.50 4.16
CA PHE A 107 -14.05 15.08 5.49
C PHE A 107 -14.01 16.62 5.43
N GLN A 108 -13.13 17.17 4.61
CA GLN A 108 -12.97 18.62 4.47
C GLN A 108 -14.23 19.30 3.94
N LYS A 109 -14.86 18.72 2.90
CA LYS A 109 -16.08 19.29 2.29
C LYS A 109 -17.37 18.90 3.01
N GLN A 110 -17.31 17.96 3.96
CA GLN A 110 -18.48 17.41 4.67
C GLN A 110 -19.61 16.95 3.73
N ILE A 111 -19.24 16.33 2.61
CA ILE A 111 -20.17 15.90 1.55
C ILE A 111 -20.57 14.42 1.67
N SER A 112 -21.70 14.08 1.05
CA SER A 112 -22.13 12.70 0.85
C SER A 112 -21.20 11.98 -0.14
N TYR A 113 -21.22 10.65 -0.16
CA TYR A 113 -20.44 9.88 -1.14
C TYR A 113 -20.86 10.13 -2.58
N SER A 114 -22.15 10.36 -2.84
CA SER A 114 -22.62 10.74 -4.18
C SER A 114 -22.04 12.08 -4.64
N LYS A 115 -22.03 13.10 -3.77
CA LYS A 115 -21.39 14.38 -4.07
C LYS A 115 -19.87 14.26 -4.18
N LEU A 116 -19.26 13.34 -3.42
CA LEU A 116 -17.83 13.07 -3.52
C LEU A 116 -17.47 12.46 -4.88
N THR A 117 -18.23 11.49 -5.36
CA THR A 117 -18.04 10.93 -6.71
C THR A 117 -18.10 12.04 -7.75
N GLN A 118 -19.15 12.87 -7.74
CA GLN A 118 -19.25 14.01 -8.67
C GLN A 118 -18.07 14.99 -8.57
N ALA A 119 -17.59 15.27 -7.34
CA ALA A 119 -16.46 16.15 -7.15
C ALA A 119 -15.16 15.57 -7.70
N LEU A 120 -14.93 14.27 -7.52
CA LEU A 120 -13.78 13.56 -8.08
C LEU A 120 -13.88 13.47 -9.60
N ASP A 121 -15.07 13.20 -10.14
CA ASP A 121 -15.31 13.14 -11.58
C ASP A 121 -14.98 14.49 -12.24
N LEU A 122 -15.42 15.61 -11.66
CA LEU A 122 -15.09 16.95 -12.15
C LEU A 122 -13.60 17.28 -12.01
N GLU A 123 -12.98 16.87 -10.90
CA GLU A 123 -11.56 17.14 -10.64
C GLU A 123 -10.64 16.37 -11.59
N PHE A 124 -11.04 15.17 -11.96
CA PHE A 124 -10.28 14.30 -12.84
C PHE A 124 -10.92 14.17 -14.24
N GLU A 125 -11.75 15.15 -14.64
CA GLU A 125 -12.49 15.11 -15.89
C GLU A 125 -11.57 15.03 -17.12
N SER A 126 -10.42 15.69 -17.05
CA SER A 126 -9.40 15.65 -18.11
C SER A 126 -8.75 14.28 -18.30
N PHE A 127 -8.94 13.32 -17.38
CA PHE A 127 -8.38 11.97 -17.46
C PHE A 127 -9.32 10.99 -18.20
N TYR A 128 -10.56 11.41 -18.51
CA TYR A 128 -11.53 10.59 -19.26
C TYR A 128 -11.16 10.36 -20.75
N GLU A 129 -10.01 10.82 -21.24
CA GLU A 129 -9.46 10.28 -22.50
C GLU A 129 -9.17 8.77 -22.41
N LEU A 130 -9.09 8.22 -21.18
CA LEU A 130 -9.10 6.79 -20.89
C LEU A 130 -10.54 6.29 -20.80
N SER A 131 -11.13 5.95 -21.95
CA SER A 131 -12.46 5.35 -22.03
C SER A 131 -12.59 4.13 -21.08
N GLY A 132 -13.57 4.17 -20.16
CA GLY A 132 -13.92 3.06 -19.27
C GLY A 132 -13.59 3.24 -17.77
N LEU A 133 -13.11 4.41 -17.33
CA LEU A 133 -12.84 4.68 -15.90
C LEU A 133 -14.11 4.85 -15.04
N ASP A 134 -15.25 5.14 -15.67
CA ASP A 134 -16.55 5.44 -15.07
C ASP A 134 -17.05 4.32 -14.14
N TYR A 135 -16.59 3.09 -14.38
CA TYR A 135 -16.93 1.92 -13.57
C TYR A 135 -16.09 1.79 -12.29
N PHE A 136 -14.95 2.47 -12.18
CA PHE A 136 -13.98 2.22 -11.12
C PHE A 136 -14.15 3.13 -9.90
N ILE A 137 -14.43 4.42 -10.10
CA ILE A 137 -14.67 5.38 -9.02
C ILE A 137 -16.17 5.54 -8.85
N ASN A 138 -16.72 4.71 -7.97
CA ASN A 138 -18.14 4.75 -7.63
C ASN A 138 -18.29 4.75 -6.12
N ILE A 139 -19.53 4.94 -5.66
CA ILE A 139 -19.86 5.00 -4.23
C ILE A 139 -19.35 3.76 -3.48
N HIS A 140 -19.44 2.56 -4.06
CA HIS A 140 -18.96 1.33 -3.42
C HIS A 140 -17.43 1.31 -3.26
N SER A 141 -16.68 1.72 -4.29
CA SER A 141 -15.22 1.86 -4.20
C SER A 141 -14.82 2.86 -3.10
N LEU A 142 -15.54 3.96 -2.96
CA LEU A 142 -15.28 4.97 -1.92
C LEU A 142 -15.64 4.48 -0.51
N PHE A 143 -16.69 3.68 -0.35
CA PHE A 143 -16.96 2.99 0.90
C PHE A 143 -15.85 1.99 1.26
N THR A 144 -15.33 1.26 0.28
CA THR A 144 -14.20 0.35 0.45
C THR A 144 -12.95 1.12 0.93
N CYS A 145 -12.68 2.29 0.35
CA CYS A 145 -11.58 3.16 0.79
C CYS A 145 -11.75 3.57 2.26
N LYS A 146 -12.95 4.01 2.67
CA LYS A 146 -13.23 4.32 4.08
C LYS A 146 -12.99 3.11 4.98
N ALA A 147 -13.47 1.92 4.61
CA ALA A 147 -13.32 0.72 5.41
C ALA A 147 -11.83 0.34 5.60
N ILE A 148 -11.04 0.45 4.53
CA ILE A 148 -9.57 0.25 4.56
C ILE A 148 -8.91 1.22 5.54
N ILE A 149 -9.23 2.52 5.46
CA ILE A 149 -8.64 3.54 6.34
C ILE A 149 -9.07 3.34 7.81
N THR A 150 -10.35 3.02 8.05
CA THR A 150 -10.82 2.72 9.41
C THR A 150 -10.12 1.49 9.99
N LEU A 151 -9.95 0.43 9.19
CA LEU A 151 -9.23 -0.75 9.64
C LEU A 151 -7.76 -0.44 9.93
N ALA A 152 -7.12 0.36 9.08
CA ALA A 152 -5.75 0.80 9.28
C ALA A 152 -5.57 1.59 10.58
N LEU A 153 -6.47 2.54 10.87
CA LEU A 153 -6.50 3.26 12.14
C LEU A 153 -6.58 2.29 13.32
N ASN A 154 -7.48 1.32 13.27
CA ASN A 154 -7.63 0.33 14.34
C ASN A 154 -6.37 -0.50 14.53
N ILE A 155 -5.75 -0.96 13.44
CA ILE A 155 -4.47 -1.69 13.48
C ILE A 155 -3.38 -0.81 14.09
N PHE A 156 -3.29 0.45 13.68
CA PHE A 156 -2.32 1.40 14.21
C PHE A 156 -2.47 1.57 15.73
N ILE A 157 -3.69 1.85 16.21
CA ILE A 157 -3.97 2.00 17.65
C ILE A 157 -3.67 0.69 18.40
N GLN A 158 -4.07 -0.46 17.87
CA GLN A 158 -3.85 -1.76 18.53
C GLN A 158 -2.39 -2.17 18.57
N SER A 159 -1.58 -1.74 17.60
CA SER A 159 -0.16 -2.08 17.54
C SER A 159 0.65 -1.46 18.67
N GLY A 160 0.20 -0.33 19.22
CA GLY A 160 0.95 0.44 20.21
C GLY A 160 2.30 0.99 19.70
N ILE A 161 2.55 0.92 18.38
CA ILE A 161 3.81 1.41 17.79
C ILE A 161 3.81 2.94 17.85
N THR A 162 4.61 3.45 18.78
CA THR A 162 4.83 4.89 19.01
C THR A 162 6.23 5.34 18.59
N THR A 163 7.08 4.44 18.09
CA THR A 163 8.44 4.81 17.62
C THR A 163 8.41 5.66 16.34
N ILE A 164 7.31 5.60 15.59
CA ILE A 164 7.19 6.23 14.27
C ILE A 164 6.55 7.63 14.33
N ILE A 165 5.89 7.99 15.44
CA ILE A 165 5.28 9.30 15.62
C ILE A 165 5.49 9.81 17.05
N ASP A 166 5.36 11.11 17.25
CA ASP A 166 5.45 11.68 18.60
C ASP A 166 4.32 11.16 19.51
N SER A 167 4.66 10.89 20.78
CA SER A 167 3.72 10.36 21.78
C SER A 167 2.49 11.24 21.99
N LYS A 168 2.63 12.57 21.91
CA LYS A 168 1.51 13.52 22.01
C LYS A 168 0.61 13.42 20.79
N GLN A 169 1.18 13.26 19.59
CA GLN A 169 0.42 13.07 18.36
C GLN A 169 -0.39 11.76 18.40
N TYR A 170 0.21 10.68 18.92
CA TYR A 170 -0.49 9.42 19.15
C TYR A 170 -1.68 9.60 20.10
N GLN A 171 -1.45 10.26 21.25
CA GLN A 171 -2.49 10.50 22.25
C GLN A 171 -3.61 11.40 21.72
N ASN A 172 -3.28 12.38 20.88
CA ASN A 172 -4.31 13.20 20.23
C ASN A 172 -5.22 12.32 19.36
N ILE A 173 -4.66 11.49 18.48
CA ILE A 173 -5.45 10.58 17.63
C ILE A 173 -6.27 9.61 18.46
N TYR A 174 -5.68 9.03 19.52
CA TYR A 174 -6.35 8.05 20.37
C TYR A 174 -7.55 8.66 21.12
N ASN A 175 -7.44 9.90 21.60
CA ASN A 175 -8.48 10.54 22.41
C ASN A 175 -9.47 11.38 21.59
N ASP A 176 -9.21 11.64 20.30
CA ASP A 176 -10.09 12.47 19.46
C ASP A 176 -11.42 11.78 19.15
N LYS A 177 -12.51 12.55 19.07
CA LYS A 177 -13.84 12.04 18.67
C LYS A 177 -13.93 11.76 17.15
N ASN A 178 -13.03 12.35 16.37
CA ASN A 178 -12.90 12.25 14.93
C ASN A 178 -11.54 11.64 14.55
N GLN A 179 -11.16 10.56 15.24
CA GLN A 179 -9.91 9.80 15.00
C GLN A 179 -9.60 9.55 13.51
N PRO A 180 -10.57 9.21 12.62
CA PRO A 180 -10.26 8.99 11.21
C PRO A 180 -9.71 10.22 10.49
N PHE A 181 -10.18 11.42 10.84
CA PHE A 181 -9.68 12.65 10.24
C PHE A 181 -8.27 12.97 10.72
N GLU A 182 -8.02 12.90 12.03
CA GLU A 182 -6.68 13.12 12.61
C GLU A 182 -5.66 12.11 12.09
N PHE A 183 -6.06 10.85 11.92
CA PHE A 183 -5.22 9.84 11.32
C PHE A 183 -4.87 10.17 9.87
N ILE A 184 -5.83 10.65 9.06
CA ILE A 184 -5.54 11.12 7.70
C ILE A 184 -4.58 12.33 7.72
N GLN A 185 -4.76 13.28 8.63
CA GLN A 185 -3.84 14.41 8.77
C GLN A 185 -2.42 13.95 9.14
N LEU A 186 -2.30 12.99 10.05
CA LEU A 186 -1.03 12.34 10.35
C LEU A 186 -0.41 11.73 9.09
N LEU A 187 -1.15 10.92 8.35
CA LEU A 187 -0.64 10.25 7.16
C LEU A 187 -0.14 11.24 6.11
N LEU A 188 -0.84 12.35 5.92
CA LEU A 188 -0.49 13.38 4.92
C LEU A 188 0.69 14.25 5.36
N SER A 189 0.82 14.51 6.66
CA SER A 189 1.90 15.31 7.24
C SER A 189 3.14 14.48 7.60
N PHE A 190 3.04 13.15 7.53
CA PHE A 190 4.10 12.24 7.94
C PHE A 190 5.41 12.52 7.20
N ARG A 191 6.49 12.58 7.97
CA ARG A 191 7.87 12.74 7.51
C ARG A 191 8.76 11.83 8.35
N TYR A 192 9.67 11.13 7.69
CA TYR A 192 10.57 10.19 8.36
C TYR A 192 11.93 10.12 7.66
N GLU A 193 13.01 10.29 8.43
CA GLU A 193 14.37 10.16 7.91
C GLU A 193 14.82 8.70 7.92
N TYR A 194 15.12 8.16 6.74
CA TYR A 194 15.58 6.79 6.57
C TYR A 194 16.80 6.75 5.64
N ASN A 195 17.94 6.30 6.17
CA ASN A 195 19.21 6.19 5.42
C ASN A 195 19.59 7.47 4.65
N GLY A 196 19.42 8.64 5.28
CA GLY A 196 19.75 9.95 4.68
C GLY A 196 18.73 10.44 3.64
N GLN A 197 17.56 9.80 3.53
CA GLN A 197 16.45 10.26 2.70
C GLN A 197 15.23 10.57 3.56
N THR A 198 14.62 11.73 3.32
CA THR A 198 13.31 12.07 3.89
C THR A 198 12.21 11.35 3.10
N LEU A 199 11.48 10.46 3.76
CA LEU A 199 10.27 9.85 3.24
C LEU A 199 9.05 10.64 3.73
N PHE A 200 8.01 10.74 2.90
CA PHE A 200 6.83 11.53 3.22
C PHE A 200 5.51 10.84 2.82
N GLY A 201 4.45 11.23 3.52
CA GLY A 201 3.08 10.89 3.17
C GLY A 201 2.65 9.46 3.55
N PRO A 202 1.45 9.04 3.09
CA PRO A 202 0.80 7.81 3.54
C PRO A 202 1.56 6.53 3.16
N VAL A 203 2.22 6.51 2.00
CA VAL A 203 3.00 5.36 1.53
C VAL A 203 4.24 5.17 2.40
N ALA A 204 4.93 6.27 2.74
CA ALA A 204 6.07 6.23 3.66
C ALA A 204 5.63 5.75 5.05
N PHE A 205 4.51 6.28 5.57
CA PHE A 205 3.97 5.85 6.86
C PHE A 205 3.68 4.34 6.88
N ALA A 206 2.98 3.83 5.85
CA ALA A 206 2.66 2.41 5.73
C ALA A 206 3.91 1.53 5.68
N TRP A 207 4.94 1.98 4.96
CA TRP A 207 6.18 1.26 4.82
C TRP A 207 7.00 1.24 6.10
N ILE A 208 7.15 2.38 6.77
CA ILE A 208 7.87 2.46 8.06
C ILE A 208 7.14 1.64 9.12
N PHE A 209 5.81 1.74 9.20
CA PHE A 209 5.01 0.89 10.09
C PHE A 209 5.28 -0.61 9.85
N TYR A 210 5.35 -1.04 8.58
CA TYR A 210 5.66 -2.43 8.23
C TYR A 210 7.07 -2.84 8.69
N GLN A 211 8.09 -1.98 8.50
CA GLN A 211 9.45 -2.27 8.94
C GLN A 211 9.54 -2.40 10.47
N GLU A 212 8.95 -1.45 11.20
CA GLU A 212 8.93 -1.45 12.67
C GLU A 212 8.16 -2.65 13.25
N SER A 213 7.15 -3.14 12.51
CA SER A 213 6.42 -4.37 12.85
C SER A 213 7.24 -5.65 12.62
N GLY A 214 8.50 -5.56 12.16
CA GLY A 214 9.41 -6.67 11.89
C GLY A 214 9.48 -7.11 10.44
N GLY A 215 8.77 -6.40 9.55
CA GLY A 215 8.83 -6.55 8.11
C GLY A 215 8.72 -7.99 7.61
N THR A 216 9.49 -8.32 6.58
CA THR A 216 9.46 -9.64 5.94
C THR A 216 9.89 -10.74 6.91
N LYS A 217 10.87 -10.46 7.79
CA LYS A 217 11.44 -11.43 8.73
C LYS A 217 10.43 -11.96 9.74
N LYS A 218 9.46 -11.12 10.14
CA LYS A 218 8.36 -11.53 11.04
C LYS A 218 7.04 -11.80 10.31
N ASN A 219 7.04 -11.77 8.97
CA ASN A 219 5.83 -11.76 8.18
C ASN A 219 4.81 -10.73 8.73
N ALA A 220 5.27 -9.49 8.92
CA ALA A 220 4.46 -8.46 9.55
C ALA A 220 3.24 -8.08 8.68
N PRO A 221 2.08 -7.76 9.28
CA PRO A 221 0.93 -7.27 8.53
C PRO A 221 1.19 -5.86 7.97
N PHE A 222 0.53 -5.53 6.87
CA PHE A 222 0.50 -4.15 6.39
C PHE A 222 -0.58 -3.37 7.11
N LEU A 223 -0.30 -2.09 7.31
CA LEU A 223 -1.23 -1.16 7.95
C LEU A 223 -2.57 -1.09 7.20
N PHE A 224 -2.54 -0.89 5.88
CA PHE A 224 -3.76 -0.69 5.10
C PHE A 224 -4.42 -1.97 4.58
N GLY A 225 -3.93 -3.15 4.95
CA GLY A 225 -4.66 -4.37 4.59
C GLY A 225 -3.94 -5.67 4.88
N LYS A 226 -4.73 -6.73 4.92
CA LYS A 226 -4.22 -8.09 5.04
C LYS A 226 -3.80 -8.59 3.66
N ALA A 227 -2.50 -8.72 3.47
CA ALA A 227 -1.95 -9.50 2.38
C ALA A 227 -2.52 -10.93 2.41
N SER A 228 -2.55 -11.60 1.26
CA SER A 228 -3.18 -12.91 1.13
C SER A 228 -2.69 -13.92 2.19
N GLN A 229 -1.42 -13.82 2.59
CA GLN A 229 -0.82 -14.68 3.62
C GLN A 229 -1.33 -14.49 5.06
N HIS A 230 -2.17 -13.49 5.32
CA HIS A 230 -2.78 -13.25 6.63
C HIS A 230 -4.30 -13.50 6.62
N ARG A 231 -4.83 -14.10 5.55
CA ARG A 231 -6.27 -14.33 5.40
C ARG A 231 -6.77 -15.64 6.02
N PHE A 232 -5.90 -16.41 6.67
CA PHE A 232 -6.22 -17.68 7.32
C PHE A 232 -5.42 -17.84 8.60
#